data_AF-A0A962BFR6-F1
#
_entry.id   AF-A0A962BFR6-F1
#
_cell.length_a   1.000
_cell.length_b   1.000
_cell.length_c   1.000
_cell.angle_alpha   90.00
_cell.angle_beta   90.00
_cell.angle_gamma   90.00
#
_symmetry.space_group_name_H-M   'P 1'
#
loop_
_entity.id
_entity.type
_entity.pdbx_description
1 polymer ?
#
loop_
_entity_poly.entity_id
_entity_poly.type
_entity_poly.pdbx_seq_one_letter_code
_entity_poly.pdbx_strand_id
1 'polypeptide(L)'
;MPPSPPAARPSVIEKTVKIGAGDTLSGALQKAGLSRADAYKAVDAMAAHLDPKTIRPGQTIQIRFSEESRSSAVPFSFIRMTLDPLQTIVLEQGENGDFRSSVEKVKTVPRLYAKEATIAVSLFGSAEKAGIPNAVTAETIRIFSWDIDFQRDIRQGDSLEVLYEQLETEDGKFVKNGDLLYARLTVNGHEVPVYRFETPDGDVDYFTADGQSTRKALLKTPVDGARISSGFGAREHPVLGYTKMHKGLDFAAPTGTPIYAAGDGVIEMAGRWSSYGNYVRIRHNGSLKTAYAHLSRIDKSVKPGARVKQGQIIGAVGTTGRSTGPHLHYEVIVNGQQVNPQTHKSPGGSSLQGTQLAAFKKQVAQIDRQYASLSRGVKYAAHQDPTASGTPYRNE
;
A
#
# COMPACT_ATOMS: atom_id res chain seq x y z
N MET A 1 29.80 -58.59 -26.86
CA MET A 1 29.92 -57.62 -25.75
C MET A 1 28.52 -57.09 -25.47
N PRO A 2 28.00 -57.19 -24.23
CA PRO A 2 26.77 -56.50 -23.87
C PRO A 2 26.98 -54.97 -23.98
N PRO A 3 25.94 -54.19 -24.35
CA PRO A 3 26.05 -52.74 -24.38
C PRO A 3 26.36 -52.20 -22.98
N SER A 4 27.31 -51.27 -22.90
CA SER A 4 27.65 -50.58 -21.66
C SER A 4 26.40 -49.95 -21.03
N PRO A 5 26.21 -50.06 -19.70
CA PRO A 5 25.09 -49.41 -19.04
C PRO A 5 25.13 -47.89 -19.28
N PRO A 6 23.97 -47.22 -19.41
CA PRO A 6 23.94 -45.77 -19.57
C PRO A 6 24.62 -45.11 -18.37
N ALA A 7 25.50 -44.15 -18.64
CA ALA A 7 26.21 -43.39 -17.61
C ALA A 7 25.19 -42.83 -16.59
N ALA A 8 25.46 -43.05 -15.30
CA ALA A 8 24.66 -42.49 -14.23
C ALA A 8 24.59 -40.97 -14.40
N ARG A 9 23.38 -40.39 -14.35
CA ARG A 9 23.22 -38.93 -14.37
C ARG A 9 23.97 -38.35 -13.15
N PRO A 10 24.81 -37.31 -13.31
CA PRO A 10 25.54 -36.73 -12.18
C PRO A 10 24.54 -36.30 -11.11
N SER A 11 24.82 -36.59 -9.83
CA SER A 11 23.87 -36.22 -8.79
C SER A 11 24.02 -34.74 -8.48
N VAL A 12 22.88 -34.04 -8.49
CA VAL A 12 22.80 -32.60 -8.34
C VAL A 12 22.45 -32.31 -6.88
N ILE A 13 23.25 -31.46 -6.21
CA ILE A 13 22.95 -31.04 -4.84
C ILE A 13 22.35 -29.64 -4.89
N GLU A 14 21.10 -29.50 -4.48
CA GLU A 14 20.47 -28.19 -4.32
C GLU A 14 20.41 -27.76 -2.86
N LYS A 15 20.75 -26.51 -2.59
CA LYS A 15 20.61 -25.88 -1.28
C LYS A 15 19.82 -24.60 -1.40
N THR A 16 18.88 -24.40 -0.47
CA THR A 16 18.14 -23.15 -0.33
C THR A 16 18.54 -22.49 0.98
N VAL A 17 18.92 -21.22 0.93
CA VAL A 17 19.20 -20.39 2.10
C VAL A 17 18.23 -19.23 2.16
N LYS A 18 17.68 -18.97 3.35
CA LYS A 18 16.80 -17.85 3.62
C LYS A 18 17.58 -16.74 4.31
N ILE A 19 17.43 -15.51 3.84
CA ILE A 19 18.03 -14.31 4.44
C ILE A 19 17.34 -14.01 5.78
N GLY A 20 18.14 -13.96 6.86
CA GLY A 20 17.69 -13.55 8.20
C GLY A 20 17.86 -12.05 8.48
N ALA A 21 17.43 -11.61 9.66
CA ALA A 21 17.67 -10.25 10.12
C ALA A 21 19.16 -10.02 10.40
N GLY A 22 19.74 -8.97 9.80
CA GLY A 22 21.17 -8.64 9.92
C GLY A 22 22.11 -9.49 9.06
N ASP A 23 21.57 -10.43 8.27
CA ASP A 23 22.39 -11.20 7.32
C ASP A 23 22.86 -10.33 6.15
N THR A 24 23.99 -10.71 5.56
CA THR A 24 24.48 -10.16 4.30
C THR A 24 24.34 -11.19 3.19
N LEU A 25 24.24 -10.73 1.94
CA LEU A 25 24.16 -11.62 0.77
C LEU A 25 25.37 -12.56 0.70
N SER A 26 26.58 -12.02 0.91
CA SER A 26 27.82 -12.80 0.98
C SER A 26 27.79 -13.83 2.11
N GLY A 27 27.31 -13.45 3.29
CA GLY A 27 27.20 -14.35 4.44
C GLY A 27 26.22 -15.50 4.20
N ALA A 28 25.08 -15.22 3.56
CA ALA A 28 24.10 -16.24 3.21
C ALA A 28 24.64 -17.25 2.17
N LEU A 29 25.37 -16.77 1.16
CA LEU A 29 26.04 -17.63 0.18
C LEU A 29 27.12 -18.52 0.82
N GLN A 30 27.88 -17.99 1.78
CA GLN A 30 28.85 -18.78 2.54
C GLN A 30 28.18 -19.85 3.40
N LYS A 31 27.07 -19.52 4.08
CA LYS A 31 26.25 -20.50 4.82
C LYS A 31 25.71 -21.61 3.90
N ALA A 32 25.43 -21.29 2.64
CA ALA A 32 25.03 -22.27 1.64
C ALA A 32 26.18 -23.21 1.21
N GLY A 33 27.43 -22.83 1.48
CA GLY A 33 28.62 -23.63 1.18
C GLY A 33 29.51 -23.05 0.08
N LEU A 34 29.32 -21.79 -0.35
CA LEU A 34 30.29 -21.12 -1.21
C LEU A 34 31.53 -20.71 -0.41
N SER A 35 32.68 -20.71 -1.07
CA SER A 35 33.89 -20.09 -0.53
C SER A 35 33.69 -18.58 -0.35
N ARG A 36 34.49 -17.95 0.51
CA ARG A 36 34.45 -16.49 0.69
C ARG A 36 34.72 -15.74 -0.61
N ALA A 37 35.61 -16.26 -1.46
CA ALA A 37 35.95 -15.65 -2.75
C ALA A 37 34.78 -15.76 -3.74
N ASP A 38 34.15 -16.92 -3.85
CA ASP A 38 33.00 -17.14 -4.75
C ASP A 38 31.77 -16.37 -4.29
N ALA A 39 31.55 -16.31 -2.97
CA ALA A 39 30.48 -15.50 -2.41
C ALA A 39 30.68 -14.01 -2.72
N TYR A 40 31.91 -13.50 -2.72
CA TYR A 40 32.21 -12.14 -3.15
C TYR A 40 31.92 -11.93 -4.64
N LYS A 41 32.43 -12.80 -5.51
CA LYS A 41 32.18 -12.75 -6.96
C LYS A 41 30.69 -12.81 -7.31
N ALA A 42 29.92 -13.66 -6.62
CA ALA A 42 28.48 -13.74 -6.77
C ALA A 42 27.78 -12.44 -6.38
N VAL A 43 28.13 -11.85 -5.24
CA VAL A 43 27.55 -10.57 -4.82
C VAL A 43 27.89 -9.47 -5.82
N ASP A 44 29.12 -9.43 -6.31
CA ASP A 44 29.58 -8.45 -7.31
C ASP A 44 28.79 -8.59 -8.63
N ALA A 45 28.64 -9.82 -9.13
CA ALA A 45 27.84 -10.08 -10.34
C ALA A 45 26.34 -9.75 -10.15
N MET A 46 25.77 -10.04 -8.98
CA MET A 46 24.39 -9.68 -8.67
C MET A 46 24.18 -8.17 -8.52
N ALA A 47 25.23 -7.42 -8.14
CA ALA A 47 25.15 -5.96 -7.96
C ALA A 47 24.76 -5.21 -9.24
N ALA A 48 24.88 -5.85 -10.41
CA ALA A 48 24.36 -5.32 -11.68
C ALA A 48 22.81 -5.24 -11.73
N HIS A 49 22.11 -5.95 -10.85
CA HIS A 49 20.65 -6.11 -10.91
C HIS A 49 19.93 -5.82 -9.58
N LEU A 50 20.65 -5.79 -8.45
CA LEU A 50 20.13 -5.30 -7.18
C LEU A 50 21.19 -4.50 -6.41
N ASP A 51 20.77 -3.65 -5.48
CA ASP A 51 21.67 -3.15 -4.43
C ASP A 51 21.75 -4.22 -3.32
N PRO A 52 22.92 -4.83 -3.05
CA PRO A 52 23.07 -5.87 -2.03
C PRO A 52 22.71 -5.42 -0.61
N LYS A 53 22.62 -4.10 -0.34
CA LYS A 53 22.20 -3.55 0.96
C LYS A 53 20.68 -3.50 1.12
N THR A 54 19.93 -3.69 0.04
CA THR A 54 18.45 -3.62 0.03
C THR A 54 17.77 -4.97 0.25
N ILE A 55 18.55 -6.04 0.46
CA ILE A 55 18.03 -7.38 0.74
C ILE A 55 17.15 -7.37 1.99
N ARG A 56 16.09 -8.17 1.95
CA ARG A 56 15.08 -8.22 3.02
C ARG A 56 15.08 -9.59 3.68
N PRO A 57 14.90 -9.65 5.02
CA PRO A 57 14.63 -10.90 5.70
C PRO A 57 13.47 -11.63 5.03
N GLY A 58 13.63 -12.93 4.80
CA GLY A 58 12.64 -13.76 4.12
C GLY A 58 12.94 -14.11 2.67
N GLN A 59 13.82 -13.35 1.99
CA GLN A 59 14.26 -13.71 0.63
C GLN A 59 15.03 -15.03 0.62
N THR A 60 14.89 -15.81 -0.44
CA THR A 60 15.52 -17.12 -0.59
C THR A 60 16.51 -17.13 -1.75
N ILE A 61 17.65 -17.77 -1.52
CA ILE A 61 18.69 -18.01 -2.51
C ILE A 61 18.80 -19.50 -2.71
N GLN A 62 18.64 -19.95 -3.94
CA GLN A 62 18.82 -21.34 -4.33
C GLN A 62 20.17 -21.47 -5.01
N ILE A 63 20.93 -22.48 -4.61
CA ILE A 63 22.23 -22.79 -5.18
C ILE A 63 22.22 -24.25 -5.58
N ARG A 64 22.53 -24.49 -6.85
CA ARG A 64 22.70 -25.84 -7.38
C ARG A 64 24.19 -26.12 -7.54
N PHE A 65 24.66 -27.20 -6.93
CA PHE A 65 26.04 -27.69 -7.01
C PHE A 65 26.08 -28.88 -7.99
N SER A 66 27.10 -28.94 -8.85
CA SER A 66 27.36 -30.10 -9.72
C SER A 66 28.27 -31.11 -8.99
N GLU A 67 28.21 -32.40 -9.34
CA GLU A 67 29.11 -33.41 -8.77
C GLU A 67 30.48 -33.48 -9.47
N GLU A 68 30.56 -33.17 -10.78
CA GLU A 68 31.85 -32.97 -11.48
C GLU A 68 32.65 -31.79 -10.90
N SER A 69 31.93 -30.90 -10.23
CA SER A 69 32.40 -29.73 -9.51
C SER A 69 33.01 -30.03 -8.13
N ARG A 70 32.93 -31.27 -7.62
CA ARG A 70 33.64 -31.65 -6.38
C ARG A 70 35.14 -31.87 -6.58
N SER A 71 35.58 -32.15 -7.82
CA SER A 71 37.01 -32.30 -8.19
C SER A 71 37.54 -31.14 -9.05
N SER A 72 36.65 -30.26 -9.52
CA SER A 72 37.00 -29.07 -10.31
C SER A 72 36.90 -27.81 -9.45
N ALA A 73 37.66 -26.76 -9.77
CA ALA A 73 37.76 -25.50 -9.03
C ALA A 73 36.46 -24.64 -9.00
N VAL A 74 35.29 -25.25 -9.15
CA VAL A 74 34.02 -24.61 -9.53
C VAL A 74 32.91 -25.25 -8.70
N PRO A 75 32.39 -24.64 -7.62
CA PRO A 75 31.49 -25.35 -6.71
C PRO A 75 30.01 -25.37 -7.13
N PHE A 76 29.50 -24.48 -8.00
CA PHE A 76 28.07 -24.42 -8.32
C PHE A 76 27.77 -24.35 -9.83
N SER A 77 26.60 -24.84 -10.25
CA SER A 77 26.09 -24.74 -11.63
C SER A 77 25.23 -23.49 -11.83
N PHE A 78 24.41 -23.10 -10.86
CA PHE A 78 23.73 -21.81 -10.85
C PHE A 78 23.42 -21.32 -9.44
N ILE A 79 23.20 -20.01 -9.32
CA ILE A 79 22.58 -19.36 -8.15
C ILE A 79 21.34 -18.61 -8.61
N ARG A 80 20.22 -18.81 -7.93
CA ARG A 80 18.96 -18.08 -8.19
C ARG A 80 18.53 -17.32 -6.96
N MET A 81 18.19 -16.04 -7.14
CA MET A 81 17.62 -15.20 -6.10
C MET A 81 16.36 -14.55 -6.63
N THR A 82 15.21 -14.92 -6.06
CA THR A 82 13.93 -14.28 -6.36
C THR A 82 13.90 -12.90 -5.68
N LEU A 83 13.83 -11.84 -6.50
CA LEU A 83 13.74 -10.47 -6.00
C LEU A 83 12.32 -10.13 -5.58
N ASP A 84 11.37 -10.48 -6.45
CA ASP A 84 9.93 -10.32 -6.30
C ASP A 84 9.22 -11.38 -7.18
N PRO A 85 7.88 -11.52 -7.12
CA PRO A 85 7.16 -12.54 -7.91
C PRO A 85 7.37 -12.47 -9.43
N LEU A 86 7.83 -11.34 -9.98
CA LEU A 86 8.09 -11.15 -11.41
C LEU A 86 9.54 -11.33 -11.81
N GLN A 87 10.50 -11.28 -10.89
CA GLN A 87 11.92 -11.20 -11.23
C GLN A 87 12.77 -12.15 -10.39
N THR A 88 13.59 -12.93 -11.09
CA THR A 88 14.63 -13.77 -10.48
C THR A 88 15.98 -13.43 -11.10
N ILE A 89 16.96 -13.09 -10.26
CA ILE A 89 18.35 -13.02 -10.71
C ILE A 89 18.89 -14.43 -10.82
N VAL A 90 19.51 -14.74 -11.94
CA VAL A 90 20.22 -15.98 -12.17
C VAL A 90 21.69 -15.66 -12.38
N LEU A 91 22.54 -16.31 -11.60
CA LEU A 91 23.97 -16.36 -11.85
C LEU A 91 24.33 -17.72 -12.45
N GLU A 92 25.10 -17.66 -13.51
CA GLU A 92 25.75 -18.81 -14.12
C GLU A 92 27.25 -18.60 -14.09
N GLN A 93 27.99 -19.70 -14.01
CA GLN A 93 29.44 -19.65 -14.09
C GLN A 93 29.89 -19.75 -15.54
N GLY A 94 30.75 -18.81 -15.95
CA GLY A 94 31.44 -18.86 -17.24
C GLY A 94 32.66 -19.78 -17.20
N GLU A 95 33.17 -20.11 -18.38
CA GLU A 95 34.27 -21.07 -18.60
C GLU A 95 35.56 -20.72 -17.84
N ASN A 96 35.81 -19.44 -17.56
CA ASN A 96 37.01 -18.95 -16.87
C ASN A 96 36.82 -18.75 -15.35
N GLY A 97 35.68 -19.14 -14.78
CA GLY A 97 35.36 -18.89 -13.37
C GLY A 97 34.86 -17.48 -13.05
N ASP A 98 34.50 -16.72 -14.09
CA ASP A 98 33.75 -15.47 -13.98
C ASP A 98 32.25 -15.75 -13.90
N PHE A 99 31.51 -14.88 -13.21
CA PHE A 99 30.08 -15.10 -12.96
C PHE A 99 29.28 -14.17 -13.87
N ARG A 100 28.36 -14.75 -14.64
CA ARG A 100 27.45 -14.00 -15.50
C ARG A 100 26.11 -13.89 -14.80
N SER A 101 25.61 -12.67 -14.67
CA SER A 101 24.29 -12.40 -14.12
C SER A 101 23.29 -12.10 -15.23
N SER A 102 22.05 -12.55 -15.03
CA SER A 102 20.90 -12.18 -15.84
C SER A 102 19.66 -12.05 -14.96
N VAL A 103 18.63 -11.38 -15.47
CA VAL A 103 17.32 -11.29 -14.83
C VAL A 103 16.32 -12.06 -15.68
N GLU A 104 15.81 -13.14 -15.12
CA GLU A 104 14.64 -13.82 -15.65
C GLU A 104 13.38 -13.08 -15.20
N LYS A 105 12.59 -12.64 -16.18
CA LYS A 105 11.29 -12.03 -15.93
C LYS A 105 10.19 -13.02 -16.20
N VAL A 106 9.29 -13.19 -15.24
CA VAL A 106 8.04 -13.93 -15.45
C VAL A 106 7.20 -13.11 -16.41
N LYS A 107 6.89 -13.68 -17.58
CA LYS A 107 5.93 -13.09 -18.51
C LYS A 107 4.55 -13.16 -17.89
N THR A 108 3.91 -12.02 -17.72
CA THR A 108 2.57 -11.93 -17.15
C THR A 108 1.61 -11.14 -18.03
N VAL A 109 0.35 -11.53 -17.99
CA VAL A 109 -0.77 -10.80 -18.58
C VAL A 109 -1.68 -10.29 -17.45
N PRO A 110 -2.15 -9.04 -17.50
CA PRO A 110 -3.15 -8.55 -16.56
C PRO A 110 -4.50 -9.20 -16.89
N ARG A 111 -5.14 -9.78 -15.87
CA ARG A 111 -6.53 -10.24 -15.93
C ARG A 111 -7.40 -9.42 -14.99
N LEU A 112 -8.59 -9.09 -15.45
CA LEU A 112 -9.56 -8.29 -14.71
C LEU A 112 -10.49 -9.16 -13.90
N TYR A 113 -10.69 -8.77 -12.65
CA TYR A 113 -11.61 -9.41 -11.71
C TYR A 113 -12.59 -8.37 -11.17
N ALA A 114 -13.88 -8.67 -11.29
CA ALA A 114 -14.96 -7.90 -10.68
C ALA A 114 -15.52 -8.68 -9.48
N LYS A 115 -15.63 -8.02 -8.33
CA LYS A 115 -16.15 -8.62 -7.09
C LYS A 115 -17.09 -7.65 -6.38
N GLU A 116 -17.98 -8.21 -5.59
CA GLU A 116 -18.91 -7.49 -4.72
C GLU A 116 -18.91 -8.14 -3.33
N ALA A 117 -18.99 -7.32 -2.29
CA ALA A 117 -19.11 -7.75 -0.90
C ALA A 117 -20.18 -6.94 -0.18
N THR A 118 -21.18 -7.62 0.39
CA THR A 118 -22.13 -7.00 1.33
C THR A 118 -21.55 -7.01 2.75
N ILE A 119 -21.52 -5.86 3.39
CA ILE A 119 -20.92 -5.65 4.70
C ILE A 119 -21.84 -6.24 5.77
N ALA A 120 -21.31 -7.19 6.56
CA ALA A 120 -22.01 -7.75 7.71
C ALA A 120 -21.53 -7.13 9.03
N VAL A 121 -20.25 -7.33 9.37
CA VAL A 121 -19.64 -6.88 10.63
C VAL A 121 -18.56 -5.83 10.39
N SER A 122 -17.73 -6.03 9.36
CA SER A 122 -16.72 -5.07 8.95
C SER A 122 -16.49 -5.17 7.44
N LEU A 123 -16.04 -4.08 6.83
CA LEU A 123 -15.68 -4.07 5.42
C LEU A 123 -14.60 -5.12 5.11
N PHE A 124 -13.53 -5.15 5.92
CA PHE A 124 -12.40 -6.03 5.67
C PHE A 124 -12.79 -7.50 5.71
N GLY A 125 -13.49 -7.94 6.77
CA GLY A 125 -13.91 -9.33 6.89
C GLY A 125 -14.96 -9.74 5.85
N SER A 126 -15.78 -8.80 5.38
CA SER A 126 -16.76 -9.09 4.31
C SER A 126 -16.09 -9.18 2.94
N ALA A 127 -15.11 -8.32 2.67
CA ALA A 127 -14.31 -8.35 1.45
C ALA A 127 -13.47 -9.64 1.34
N GLU A 128 -12.85 -10.07 2.44
CA GLU A 128 -12.12 -11.35 2.51
C GLU A 128 -13.03 -12.54 2.18
N LYS A 129 -14.23 -12.59 2.79
CA LYS A 129 -15.22 -13.64 2.50
C LYS A 129 -15.70 -13.64 1.05
N ALA A 130 -15.74 -12.48 0.40
CA ALA A 130 -16.07 -12.35 -1.02
C ALA A 130 -14.91 -12.73 -1.96
N GLY A 131 -13.74 -13.06 -1.41
CA GLY A 131 -12.53 -13.37 -2.18
C GLY A 131 -11.88 -12.13 -2.80
N ILE A 132 -12.09 -10.95 -2.22
CA ILE A 132 -11.36 -9.73 -2.60
C ILE A 132 -9.98 -9.78 -1.90
N PRO A 133 -8.87 -9.66 -2.64
CA PRO A 133 -7.54 -9.71 -2.04
C PRO A 133 -7.32 -8.59 -1.03
N ASN A 134 -6.65 -8.89 0.09
CA ASN A 134 -6.39 -7.93 1.16
C ASN A 134 -5.71 -6.63 0.70
N ALA A 135 -4.84 -6.70 -0.32
CA ALA A 135 -4.20 -5.53 -0.91
C ALA A 135 -5.22 -4.59 -1.58
N VAL A 136 -6.19 -5.15 -2.30
CA VAL A 136 -7.28 -4.42 -2.96
C VAL A 136 -8.23 -3.82 -1.91
N THR A 137 -8.53 -4.56 -0.84
CA THR A 137 -9.33 -4.07 0.28
C THR A 137 -8.65 -2.91 1.01
N ALA A 138 -7.35 -3.03 1.31
CA ALA A 138 -6.57 -1.97 1.95
C ALA A 138 -6.48 -0.70 1.08
N GLU A 139 -6.32 -0.88 -0.23
CA GLU A 139 -6.38 0.19 -1.24
C GLU A 139 -7.72 0.92 -1.19
N THR A 140 -8.81 0.17 -1.25
CA THR A 140 -10.19 0.68 -1.16
C THR A 140 -10.41 1.49 0.13
N ILE A 141 -10.01 0.94 1.28
CA ILE A 141 -10.12 1.63 2.58
C ILE A 141 -9.37 2.96 2.52
N ARG A 142 -8.18 2.99 1.93
CA ARG A 142 -7.40 4.22 1.82
C ARG A 142 -8.07 5.26 0.92
N ILE A 143 -8.69 4.85 -0.18
CA ILE A 143 -9.38 5.76 -1.11
C ILE A 143 -10.63 6.36 -0.47
N PHE A 144 -11.41 5.60 0.28
CA PHE A 144 -12.67 6.09 0.85
C PHE A 144 -12.52 6.73 2.24
N SER A 145 -11.40 6.52 2.93
CA SER A 145 -11.10 7.14 4.24
C SER A 145 -11.17 8.68 4.24
N TRP A 146 -11.13 9.34 3.07
CA TRP A 146 -11.26 10.80 2.93
C TRP A 146 -12.69 11.31 3.18
N ASP A 147 -13.68 10.51 2.80
CA ASP A 147 -15.08 10.86 2.84
C ASP A 147 -15.81 10.12 3.95
N ILE A 148 -15.41 8.88 4.21
CA ILE A 148 -16.16 7.89 4.97
C ILE A 148 -15.36 7.47 6.20
N ASP A 149 -15.97 7.60 7.37
CA ASP A 149 -15.48 7.02 8.61
C ASP A 149 -15.97 5.58 8.71
N PHE A 150 -15.11 4.61 8.40
CA PHE A 150 -15.47 3.18 8.41
C PHE A 150 -15.96 2.65 9.75
N GLN A 151 -15.69 3.34 10.87
CA GLN A 151 -16.18 2.93 12.19
C GLN A 151 -17.57 3.47 12.49
N ARG A 152 -17.94 4.62 11.90
CA ARG A 152 -19.18 5.34 12.24
C ARG A 152 -20.24 5.30 11.14
N ASP A 153 -19.80 5.35 9.89
CA ASP A 153 -20.67 5.53 8.74
C ASP A 153 -21.13 4.19 8.16
N ILE A 154 -20.29 3.16 8.24
CA ILE A 154 -20.55 1.82 7.70
C ILE A 154 -21.46 1.02 8.61
N ARG A 155 -22.45 0.36 8.00
CA ARG A 155 -23.44 -0.46 8.67
C ARG A 155 -23.60 -1.80 7.97
N GLN A 156 -24.28 -2.72 8.66
CA GLN A 156 -24.74 -3.96 8.06
C GLN A 156 -25.66 -3.65 6.86
N GLY A 157 -25.38 -4.28 5.72
CA GLY A 157 -26.14 -4.11 4.48
C GLY A 157 -25.54 -3.12 3.48
N ASP A 158 -24.57 -2.30 3.89
CA ASP A 158 -23.74 -1.52 2.96
C ASP A 158 -22.96 -2.46 2.03
N SER A 159 -22.52 -1.99 0.86
CA SER A 159 -21.83 -2.84 -0.12
C SER A 159 -20.56 -2.21 -0.67
N LEU A 160 -19.60 -3.07 -1.02
CA LEU A 160 -18.39 -2.72 -1.76
C LEU A 160 -18.37 -3.49 -3.07
N GLU A 161 -18.13 -2.77 -4.16
CA GLU A 161 -17.85 -3.32 -5.48
C GLU A 161 -16.45 -2.89 -5.91
N VAL A 162 -15.70 -3.80 -6.54
CA VAL A 162 -14.33 -3.53 -7.02
C VAL A 162 -14.09 -4.16 -8.39
N LEU A 163 -13.32 -3.46 -9.22
CA LEU A 163 -12.67 -3.98 -10.42
C LEU A 163 -11.16 -3.81 -10.27
N TYR A 164 -10.41 -4.91 -10.32
CA TYR A 164 -8.96 -4.87 -10.14
C TYR A 164 -8.26 -5.86 -11.08
N GLU A 165 -6.96 -5.66 -11.24
CA GLU A 165 -6.09 -6.53 -12.00
C GLU A 165 -5.43 -7.59 -11.11
N GLN A 166 -5.22 -8.77 -11.69
CA GLN A 166 -4.21 -9.71 -11.23
C GLN A 166 -3.25 -9.99 -12.38
N LEU A 167 -1.96 -9.96 -12.08
CA LEU A 167 -0.95 -10.41 -13.02
C LEU A 167 -0.85 -11.92 -12.91
N GLU A 168 -1.11 -12.58 -14.03
CA GLU A 168 -1.05 -14.02 -14.17
C GLU A 168 -0.06 -14.39 -15.27
N THR A 169 0.52 -15.58 -15.18
CA THR A 169 1.23 -16.17 -16.32
C THR A 169 0.24 -16.48 -17.46
N GLU A 170 0.76 -16.71 -18.67
CA GLU A 170 -0.08 -17.05 -19.84
C GLU A 170 -0.95 -18.30 -19.58
N ASP A 171 -0.47 -19.26 -18.79
CA ASP A 171 -1.20 -20.47 -18.37
C ASP A 171 -2.17 -20.23 -17.19
N GLY A 172 -2.37 -18.98 -16.75
CA GLY A 172 -3.38 -18.58 -15.77
C GLY A 172 -2.97 -18.75 -14.30
N LYS A 173 -1.67 -18.88 -14.01
CA LYS A 173 -1.20 -18.93 -12.61
C LYS A 173 -1.07 -17.52 -12.07
N PHE A 174 -1.68 -17.28 -10.91
CA PHE A 174 -1.53 -16.04 -10.16
C PHE A 174 -0.06 -15.76 -9.82
N VAL A 175 0.39 -14.53 -10.11
CA VAL A 175 1.74 -14.05 -9.77
C VAL A 175 1.66 -12.97 -8.70
N LYS A 176 0.87 -11.92 -8.93
CA LYS A 176 0.59 -10.88 -7.93
C LYS A 176 -0.67 -10.10 -8.27
N ASN A 177 -1.23 -9.38 -7.30
CA ASN A 177 -2.26 -8.39 -7.59
C ASN A 177 -1.64 -7.22 -8.38
N GLY A 178 -2.38 -6.75 -9.38
CA GLY A 178 -2.12 -5.51 -10.11
C GLY A 178 -2.90 -4.35 -9.49
N ASP A 179 -3.34 -3.42 -10.34
CA ASP A 179 -3.96 -2.18 -9.90
C ASP A 179 -5.46 -2.34 -9.59
N LEU A 180 -5.95 -1.59 -8.59
CA LEU A 180 -7.38 -1.36 -8.41
C LEU A 180 -7.82 -0.31 -9.43
N LEU A 181 -8.72 -0.68 -10.34
CA LEU A 181 -9.16 0.20 -11.42
C LEU A 181 -10.42 0.98 -11.05
N TYR A 182 -11.32 0.36 -10.28
CA TYR A 182 -12.56 0.94 -9.83
C TYR A 182 -13.00 0.38 -8.50
N ALA A 183 -13.59 1.23 -7.68
CA ALA A 183 -14.34 0.81 -6.51
C ALA A 183 -15.62 1.63 -6.38
N ARG A 184 -16.68 1.01 -5.85
CA ARG A 184 -17.90 1.71 -5.44
C ARG A 184 -18.26 1.24 -4.05
N LEU A 185 -18.36 2.21 -3.13
CA LEU A 185 -18.87 1.96 -1.79
C LEU A 185 -20.28 2.54 -1.69
N THR A 186 -21.22 1.69 -1.31
CA THR A 186 -22.61 2.08 -1.05
C THR A 186 -22.81 2.16 0.44
N VAL A 187 -23.02 3.36 0.97
CA VAL A 187 -23.17 3.63 2.40
C VAL A 187 -24.51 4.30 2.66
N ASN A 188 -25.37 3.67 3.46
CA ASN A 188 -26.73 4.16 3.73
C ASN A 188 -27.52 4.47 2.43
N GLY A 189 -27.34 3.67 1.38
CA GLY A 189 -27.97 3.86 0.07
C GLY A 189 -27.34 4.92 -0.83
N HIS A 190 -26.27 5.59 -0.38
CA HIS A 190 -25.50 6.52 -1.21
C HIS A 190 -24.30 5.83 -1.84
N GLU A 191 -24.26 5.82 -3.15
CA GLU A 191 -23.16 5.25 -3.93
C GLU A 191 -22.03 6.27 -4.12
N VAL A 192 -20.80 5.84 -3.84
CA VAL A 192 -19.59 6.64 -4.06
C VAL A 192 -18.66 5.86 -5.00
N PRO A 193 -18.78 6.03 -6.32
CA PRO A 193 -17.88 5.40 -7.29
C PRO A 193 -16.60 6.20 -7.47
N VAL A 194 -15.47 5.49 -7.55
CA VAL A 194 -14.13 6.06 -7.74
C VAL A 194 -13.36 5.25 -8.77
N TYR A 195 -12.56 5.94 -9.59
CA TYR A 195 -11.90 5.39 -10.77
C TYR A 195 -10.43 5.77 -10.78
N ARG A 196 -9.55 4.80 -10.98
CA ARG A 196 -8.12 5.05 -11.18
C ARG A 196 -7.91 5.77 -12.50
N PHE A 197 -7.11 6.84 -12.50
CA PHE A 197 -6.70 7.57 -13.68
C PHE A 197 -5.25 8.02 -13.55
N GLU A 198 -4.50 7.87 -14.63
CA GLU A 198 -3.14 8.37 -14.75
C GLU A 198 -3.18 9.65 -15.58
N THR A 199 -2.68 10.74 -15.02
CA THR A 199 -2.60 12.01 -15.75
C THR A 199 -1.48 11.95 -16.80
N PRO A 200 -1.49 12.84 -17.81
CA PRO A 200 -0.42 12.92 -18.80
C PRO A 200 0.99 13.12 -18.21
N ASP A 201 1.07 13.68 -17.00
CA ASP A 201 2.32 13.90 -16.28
C ASP A 201 2.83 12.64 -15.55
N GLY A 202 2.09 11.53 -15.63
CA GLY A 202 2.40 10.24 -15.00
C GLY A 202 1.88 10.09 -13.57
N ASP A 203 1.10 11.06 -13.06
CA ASP A 203 0.53 10.97 -11.72
C ASP A 203 -0.71 10.08 -11.72
N VAL A 204 -0.70 9.04 -10.89
CA VAL A 204 -1.85 8.14 -10.68
C VAL A 204 -2.66 8.60 -9.46
N ASP A 205 -3.96 8.75 -9.66
CA ASP A 205 -4.92 9.03 -8.59
C ASP A 205 -6.28 8.38 -8.84
N TYR A 206 -7.16 8.46 -7.85
CA TYR A 206 -8.56 8.03 -7.95
C TYR A 206 -9.47 9.23 -7.98
N PHE A 207 -10.39 9.23 -8.94
CA PHE A 207 -11.32 10.32 -9.18
C PHE A 207 -12.75 9.81 -9.09
N THR A 208 -13.62 10.66 -8.57
CA THR A 208 -15.07 10.51 -8.68
C THR A 208 -15.51 10.51 -10.14
N ALA A 209 -16.73 10.04 -10.43
CA ALA A 209 -17.25 9.98 -11.80
C ALA A 209 -17.22 11.33 -12.53
N ASP A 210 -17.31 12.46 -11.83
CA ASP A 210 -17.21 13.83 -12.36
C ASP A 210 -15.78 14.37 -12.50
N GLY A 211 -14.76 13.60 -12.11
CA GLY A 211 -13.36 13.93 -12.30
C GLY A 211 -12.75 14.72 -11.14
N GLN A 212 -13.36 14.72 -9.96
CA GLN A 212 -12.76 15.27 -8.74
C GLN A 212 -11.86 14.22 -8.10
N SER A 213 -10.61 14.58 -7.80
CA SER A 213 -9.73 13.67 -7.06
C SER A 213 -10.29 13.37 -5.67
N THR A 214 -10.26 12.10 -5.31
CA THR A 214 -10.64 11.58 -3.99
C THR A 214 -9.63 11.97 -2.91
N ARG A 215 -8.38 12.26 -3.28
CA ARG A 215 -7.40 12.83 -2.34
C ARG A 215 -7.85 14.23 -1.96
N LYS A 216 -8.50 14.35 -0.80
CA LYS A 216 -8.78 15.66 -0.22
C LYS A 216 -7.48 16.32 0.20
N ALA A 217 -7.46 17.65 0.12
CA ALA A 217 -6.32 18.43 0.57
C ALA A 217 -5.93 18.12 2.03
N LEU A 218 -6.87 17.66 2.88
CA LEU A 218 -6.66 17.38 4.31
C LEU A 218 -7.37 16.10 4.82
N LEU A 219 -6.72 15.36 5.72
CA LEU A 219 -7.28 14.32 6.58
C LEU A 219 -8.25 14.96 7.59
N LYS A 220 -9.40 14.32 7.84
CA LYS A 220 -10.35 14.76 8.87
C LYS A 220 -9.82 14.56 10.30
N THR A 221 -8.98 13.56 10.52
CA THR A 221 -8.45 13.20 11.83
C THR A 221 -6.96 12.88 11.71
N PRO A 222 -6.07 13.85 11.98
CA PRO A 222 -4.62 13.68 11.81
C PRO A 222 -3.92 13.01 13.02
N VAL A 223 -4.63 12.16 13.77
CA VAL A 223 -4.11 11.47 14.96
C VAL A 223 -4.89 10.18 15.18
N ASP A 224 -4.18 9.06 15.36
CA ASP A 224 -4.81 7.74 15.50
C ASP A 224 -5.46 7.55 16.87
N GLY A 225 -6.64 6.91 16.89
CA GLY A 225 -7.32 6.49 18.12
C GLY A 225 -7.80 7.64 19.02
N ALA A 226 -7.82 8.88 18.52
CA ALA A 226 -8.22 10.02 19.31
C ALA A 226 -9.74 10.27 19.28
N ARG A 227 -10.27 10.76 20.40
CA ARG A 227 -11.64 11.27 20.48
C ARG A 227 -11.64 12.79 20.45
N ILE A 228 -12.64 13.40 19.81
CA ILE A 228 -12.84 14.84 19.91
C ILE A 228 -13.21 15.16 21.36
N SER A 229 -12.36 15.92 22.04
CA SER A 229 -12.63 16.41 23.40
C SER A 229 -13.26 17.79 23.41
N SER A 230 -13.02 18.61 22.37
CA SER A 230 -13.66 19.91 22.20
C SER A 230 -13.78 20.30 20.73
N GLY A 231 -14.98 20.73 20.33
CA GLY A 231 -15.28 21.29 19.00
C GLY A 231 -14.76 22.72 18.78
N PHE A 232 -14.83 23.18 17.53
CA PHE A 232 -14.57 24.59 17.14
C PHE A 232 -15.78 25.47 17.51
N GLY A 233 -15.55 26.66 18.06
CA GLY A 233 -16.63 27.60 18.41
C GLY A 233 -16.45 28.30 19.76
N ALA A 234 -17.41 29.17 20.10
CA ALA A 234 -17.44 29.86 21.38
C ALA A 234 -17.76 28.88 22.51
N ARG A 235 -16.86 28.78 23.50
CA ARG A 235 -17.05 27.94 24.68
C ARG A 235 -16.48 28.59 25.93
N GLU A 236 -17.02 28.24 27.09
CA GLU A 236 -16.45 28.66 28.36
C GLU A 236 -15.04 28.09 28.51
N HIS A 237 -14.06 28.97 28.76
CA HIS A 237 -12.67 28.57 28.79
C HIS A 237 -12.32 27.89 30.12
N PRO A 238 -11.90 26.60 30.12
CA PRO A 238 -11.79 25.78 31.34
C PRO A 238 -10.77 26.29 32.36
N VAL A 239 -9.87 27.19 31.96
CA VAL A 239 -8.86 27.81 32.83
C VAL A 239 -9.14 29.29 33.12
N LEU A 240 -9.94 29.97 32.30
CA LEU A 240 -10.12 31.43 32.38
C LEU A 240 -11.53 31.85 32.81
N GLY A 241 -12.51 30.95 32.80
CA GLY A 241 -13.86 31.19 33.33
C GLY A 241 -14.77 32.09 32.49
N TYR A 242 -14.37 32.48 31.28
CA TYR A 242 -15.22 33.24 30.36
C TYR A 242 -15.30 32.58 28.98
N THR A 243 -16.35 32.90 28.21
CA THR A 243 -16.56 32.42 26.85
C THR A 243 -15.44 32.89 25.92
N LYS A 244 -14.67 31.95 25.38
CA LYS A 244 -13.59 32.19 24.43
C LYS A 244 -13.81 31.38 23.16
N MET A 245 -13.50 32.00 22.02
CA MET A 245 -13.50 31.32 20.74
C MET A 245 -12.40 30.26 20.68
N HIS A 246 -12.80 29.00 20.54
CA HIS A 246 -11.91 27.90 20.25
C HIS A 246 -11.71 27.79 18.74
N LYS A 247 -10.50 28.11 18.27
CA LYS A 247 -10.17 28.26 16.85
C LYS A 247 -9.66 26.98 16.18
N GLY A 248 -9.87 25.84 16.82
CA GLY A 248 -9.45 24.53 16.33
C GLY A 248 -10.34 23.43 16.87
N LEU A 249 -9.90 22.20 16.66
CA LEU A 249 -10.49 20.97 17.16
C LEU A 249 -9.50 20.31 18.12
N ASP A 250 -9.96 19.95 19.32
CA ASP A 250 -9.13 19.25 20.29
C ASP A 250 -9.39 17.74 20.19
N PHE A 251 -8.33 16.99 19.96
CA PHE A 251 -8.34 15.53 19.93
C PHE A 251 -7.61 15.00 21.15
N ALA A 252 -8.36 14.44 22.11
CA ALA A 252 -7.76 13.79 23.27
C ALA A 252 -7.15 12.44 22.87
N ALA A 253 -5.86 12.28 23.17
CA ALA A 253 -5.10 11.06 22.96
C ALA A 253 -3.93 11.02 23.97
N PRO A 254 -3.42 9.83 24.33
CA PRO A 254 -2.27 9.73 25.23
C PRO A 254 -1.03 10.49 24.72
N THR A 255 -0.22 11.03 25.63
CA THR A 255 1.08 11.60 25.29
C THR A 255 1.92 10.59 24.51
N GLY A 256 2.53 11.02 23.40
CA GLY A 256 3.36 10.19 22.54
C GLY A 256 2.62 9.59 21.34
N THR A 257 1.28 9.67 21.29
CA THR A 257 0.49 9.26 20.11
C THR A 257 0.97 10.00 18.86
N PRO A 258 1.26 9.30 17.75
CA PRO A 258 1.72 9.94 16.52
C PRO A 258 0.73 10.97 15.99
N ILE A 259 1.24 12.10 15.51
CA ILE A 259 0.48 13.11 14.78
C ILE A 259 0.94 13.09 13.33
N TYR A 260 -0.01 13.09 12.41
CA TYR A 260 0.22 13.01 10.98
C TYR A 260 0.01 14.37 10.31
N ALA A 261 0.75 14.64 9.23
CA ALA A 261 0.42 15.73 8.34
C ALA A 261 -0.96 15.48 7.71
N ALA A 262 -1.91 16.37 7.96
CA ALA A 262 -3.24 16.26 7.40
C ALA A 262 -3.24 16.31 5.87
N GLY A 263 -2.24 16.94 5.23
CA GLY A 263 -2.16 17.04 3.77
C GLY A 263 -0.73 17.18 3.28
N ASP A 264 -0.55 16.95 1.97
CA ASP A 264 0.69 17.26 1.28
C ASP A 264 1.01 18.75 1.42
N GLY A 265 2.26 19.10 1.67
CA GLY A 265 2.62 20.50 1.81
C GLY A 265 4.08 20.76 2.16
N VAL A 266 4.34 21.99 2.57
CA VAL A 266 5.64 22.47 3.02
C VAL A 266 5.50 22.96 4.46
N ILE A 267 6.41 22.54 5.34
CA ILE A 267 6.48 23.04 6.71
C ILE A 267 6.79 24.54 6.67
N GLU A 268 5.85 25.36 7.12
CA GLU A 268 6.03 26.80 7.25
C GLU A 268 6.65 27.15 8.60
N MET A 269 6.32 26.40 9.66
CA MET A 269 6.82 26.62 11.01
C MET A 269 6.94 25.29 11.76
N ALA A 270 8.01 25.13 12.54
CA ALA A 270 8.19 24.02 13.46
C ALA A 270 9.04 24.49 14.65
N GLY A 271 8.47 24.44 15.86
CA GLY A 271 9.16 24.87 17.08
C GLY A 271 8.20 25.28 18.19
N ARG A 272 8.73 25.90 19.26
CA ARG A 272 7.91 26.39 20.38
C ARG A 272 7.23 27.72 20.02
N TRP A 273 5.93 27.83 20.25
CA TRP A 273 5.11 28.98 19.86
C TRP A 273 4.10 29.39 20.94
N SER A 274 4.53 30.28 21.85
CA SER A 274 3.65 30.89 22.86
C SER A 274 2.76 29.85 23.59
N SER A 275 1.47 30.14 23.77
CA SER A 275 0.51 29.26 24.44
C SER A 275 0.23 27.95 23.70
N TYR A 276 0.59 27.83 22.42
CA TYR A 276 0.43 26.57 21.66
C TYR A 276 1.51 25.53 22.02
N GLY A 277 2.55 25.90 22.77
CA GLY A 277 3.63 24.97 23.11
C GLY A 277 4.44 24.59 21.89
N ASN A 278 4.80 23.32 21.74
CA ASN A 278 5.42 22.85 20.50
C ASN A 278 4.38 22.83 19.38
N TYR A 279 4.72 23.47 18.28
CA TYR A 279 3.80 23.87 17.22
C TYR A 279 4.40 23.56 15.85
N VAL A 280 3.57 23.03 14.96
CA VAL A 280 3.89 22.82 13.55
C VAL A 280 2.80 23.50 12.72
N ARG A 281 3.19 24.25 11.69
CA ARG A 281 2.26 24.76 10.66
C ARG A 281 2.72 24.30 9.29
N ILE A 282 1.79 23.72 8.54
CA ILE A 282 2.01 23.22 7.18
C ILE A 282 1.24 24.10 6.22
N ARG A 283 1.92 24.60 5.18
CA ARG A 283 1.29 25.28 4.06
C ARG A 283 1.04 24.26 2.95
N HIS A 284 -0.23 24.06 2.59
CA HIS A 284 -0.63 23.11 1.55
C HIS A 284 -0.66 23.79 0.18
N ASN A 285 -1.21 25.01 0.11
CA ASN A 285 -1.21 25.83 -1.10
C ASN A 285 -1.23 27.34 -0.73
N GLY A 286 -1.57 28.22 -1.68
CA GLY A 286 -1.60 29.67 -1.46
C GLY A 286 -2.61 30.14 -0.42
N SER A 287 -3.72 29.41 -0.24
CA SER A 287 -4.82 29.79 0.66
C SER A 287 -4.99 28.87 1.86
N LEU A 288 -4.50 27.63 1.81
CA LEU A 288 -4.77 26.58 2.80
C LEU A 288 -3.54 26.23 3.62
N LYS A 289 -3.70 26.23 4.95
CA LYS A 289 -2.70 25.79 5.92
C LYS A 289 -3.34 24.95 7.02
N THR A 290 -2.57 24.10 7.67
CA THR A 290 -2.96 23.42 8.92
C THR A 290 -1.97 23.69 10.02
N ALA A 291 -2.45 23.65 11.26
CA ALA A 291 -1.62 23.83 12.44
C ALA A 291 -1.87 22.75 13.49
N TYR A 292 -0.80 22.36 14.17
CA TYR A 292 -0.77 21.28 15.15
C TYR A 292 -0.05 21.80 16.40
N ALA A 293 -0.70 21.71 17.56
CA ALA A 293 -0.20 22.31 18.79
C ALA A 293 -0.24 21.35 19.97
N HIS A 294 0.43 21.78 21.05
CA HIS A 294 0.62 21.05 22.31
C HIS A 294 1.48 19.78 22.18
N LEU A 295 2.26 19.66 21.10
CA LEU A 295 3.10 18.49 20.82
C LEU A 295 4.07 18.20 21.98
N SER A 296 4.30 16.93 22.30
CA SER A 296 5.38 16.52 23.21
C SER A 296 6.73 16.58 22.51
N ARG A 297 6.77 16.15 21.24
CA ARG A 297 7.93 16.20 20.36
C ARG A 297 7.52 16.57 18.94
N ILE A 298 8.44 17.24 18.23
CA ILE A 298 8.38 17.45 16.78
C ILE A 298 9.38 16.47 16.16
N ASP A 299 9.01 15.82 15.06
CA ASP A 299 9.92 14.87 14.39
C ASP A 299 11.16 15.59 13.82
N LYS A 300 12.32 14.91 13.79
CA LYS A 300 13.59 15.49 13.32
C LYS A 300 13.54 15.93 11.86
N SER A 301 12.73 15.28 11.02
CA SER A 301 12.58 15.66 9.61
C SER A 301 11.71 16.90 9.41
N VAL A 302 10.97 17.33 10.45
CA VAL A 302 10.03 18.45 10.37
C VAL A 302 10.74 19.76 10.71
N LYS A 303 11.17 20.47 9.66
CA LYS A 303 11.85 21.77 9.75
C LYS A 303 11.24 22.73 8.73
N PRO A 304 11.25 24.05 8.97
CA PRO A 304 10.78 25.03 7.99
C PRO A 304 11.40 24.80 6.61
N GLY A 305 10.57 24.79 5.55
CA GLY A 305 10.97 24.51 4.17
C GLY A 305 10.95 23.04 3.77
N ALA A 306 10.87 22.09 4.71
CA ALA A 306 10.78 20.66 4.39
C ALA A 306 9.42 20.34 3.73
N ARG A 307 9.45 19.50 2.68
CA ARG A 307 8.23 18.90 2.11
C ARG A 307 7.76 17.76 3.00
N VAL A 308 6.45 17.66 3.16
CA VAL A 308 5.80 16.55 3.85
C VAL A 308 4.69 15.99 3.01
N LYS A 309 4.54 14.66 3.09
CA LYS A 309 3.41 13.96 2.50
C LYS A 309 2.29 13.82 3.52
N GLN A 310 1.07 13.83 3.03
CA GLN A 310 -0.11 13.50 3.82
C GLN A 310 0.07 12.14 4.49
N GLY A 311 -0.32 12.02 5.77
CA GLY A 311 -0.11 10.80 6.55
C GLY A 311 1.33 10.60 7.04
N GLN A 312 2.27 11.49 6.71
CA GLN A 312 3.62 11.46 7.29
C GLN A 312 3.57 11.88 8.77
N ILE A 313 4.28 11.17 9.64
CA ILE A 313 4.42 11.54 11.04
C ILE A 313 5.18 12.87 11.15
N ILE A 314 4.59 13.85 11.82
CA ILE A 314 5.18 15.17 12.04
C ILE A 314 5.57 15.45 13.49
N GLY A 315 5.11 14.62 14.41
CA GLY A 315 5.38 14.76 15.84
C GLY A 315 4.52 13.81 16.65
N ALA A 316 4.35 14.14 17.94
CA ALA A 316 3.47 13.37 18.80
C ALA A 316 2.72 14.22 19.80
N VAL A 317 1.54 13.73 20.19
CA VAL A 317 0.64 14.33 21.17
C VAL A 317 1.38 14.60 22.47
N GLY A 318 1.06 15.72 23.11
CA GLY A 318 1.59 16.09 24.41
C GLY A 318 0.65 17.03 25.14
N THR A 319 1.22 17.81 26.04
CA THR A 319 0.50 18.83 26.82
C THR A 319 1.34 20.09 27.01
N THR A 320 2.18 20.42 26.02
CA THR A 320 3.06 21.60 26.10
C THR A 320 2.28 22.89 25.88
N GLY A 321 2.77 24.01 26.42
CA GLY A 321 2.05 25.29 26.34
C GLY A 321 0.89 25.34 27.34
N ARG A 322 -0.20 26.04 27.00
CA ARG A 322 -1.38 26.15 27.87
C ARG A 322 -2.38 25.05 27.53
N SER A 323 -2.23 23.91 28.21
CA SER A 323 -3.05 22.72 28.04
C SER A 323 -3.43 22.16 29.41
N THR A 324 -4.66 21.64 29.55
CA THR A 324 -5.14 21.00 30.80
C THR A 324 -4.85 19.51 30.87
N GLY A 325 -4.50 18.88 29.74
CA GLY A 325 -4.16 17.46 29.68
C GLY A 325 -3.75 17.03 28.26
N PRO A 326 -3.27 15.80 28.06
CA PRO A 326 -2.76 15.35 26.75
C PRO A 326 -3.83 15.42 25.64
N HIS A 327 -3.57 16.25 24.64
CA HIS A 327 -4.41 16.38 23.44
C HIS A 327 -3.62 17.01 22.28
N LEU A 328 -4.13 16.82 21.06
CA LEU A 328 -3.74 17.60 19.89
C LEU A 328 -4.76 18.73 19.70
N HIS A 329 -4.29 19.97 19.65
CA HIS A 329 -5.08 21.09 19.14
C HIS A 329 -4.78 21.28 17.64
N TYR A 330 -5.79 21.09 16.81
CA TYR A 330 -5.69 21.09 15.34
C TYR A 330 -6.48 22.25 14.72
N GLU A 331 -5.84 23.06 13.89
CA GLU A 331 -6.49 24.15 13.17
C GLU A 331 -6.42 23.94 11.65
N VAL A 332 -7.49 24.34 10.95
CA VAL A 332 -7.51 24.54 9.51
C VAL A 332 -7.60 26.04 9.24
N ILE A 333 -6.69 26.57 8.44
CA ILE A 333 -6.57 28.01 8.14
C ILE A 333 -6.79 28.20 6.64
N VAL A 334 -7.80 28.98 6.26
CA VAL A 334 -8.13 29.31 4.88
C VAL A 334 -8.07 30.81 4.70
N ASN A 335 -7.30 31.30 3.72
CA ASN A 335 -7.08 32.72 3.45
C ASN A 335 -6.68 33.51 4.71
N GLY A 336 -5.90 32.89 5.60
CA GLY A 336 -5.43 33.48 6.85
C GLY A 336 -6.42 33.42 8.02
N GLN A 337 -7.62 32.85 7.85
CA GLN A 337 -8.63 32.72 8.90
C GLN A 337 -8.80 31.26 9.34
N GLN A 338 -8.86 31.00 10.65
CA GLN A 338 -9.22 29.68 11.16
C GLN A 338 -10.69 29.37 10.85
N VAL A 339 -10.93 28.19 10.30
CA VAL A 339 -12.27 27.67 9.98
C VAL A 339 -12.53 26.39 10.76
N ASN A 340 -13.80 26.04 10.95
CA ASN A 340 -14.18 24.81 11.65
C ASN A 340 -13.75 23.58 10.84
N PRO A 341 -12.80 22.76 11.32
CA PRO A 341 -12.33 21.58 10.57
C PRO A 341 -13.42 20.52 10.35
N GLN A 342 -14.48 20.49 11.18
CA GLN A 342 -15.55 19.50 11.07
C GLN A 342 -16.56 19.83 9.96
N THR A 343 -16.84 21.12 9.75
CA THR A 343 -17.86 21.56 8.78
C THR A 343 -17.27 22.15 7.51
N HIS A 344 -16.01 22.56 7.55
CA HIS A 344 -15.33 23.06 6.37
C HIS A 344 -15.05 21.90 5.40
N LYS A 345 -15.72 21.93 4.25
CA LYS A 345 -15.36 21.10 3.12
C LYS A 345 -14.05 21.65 2.57
N SER A 346 -12.92 20.98 2.86
CA SER A 346 -11.68 21.26 2.13
C SER A 346 -11.98 21.18 0.64
N PRO A 347 -11.39 22.07 -0.19
CA PRO A 347 -11.46 21.90 -1.63
C PRO A 347 -11.08 20.45 -1.94
N GLY A 348 -11.85 19.79 -2.82
CA GLY A 348 -11.46 18.49 -3.35
C GLY A 348 -10.03 18.54 -3.87
N GLY A 349 -9.40 17.37 -4.08
CA GLY A 349 -8.15 17.33 -4.82
C GLY A 349 -8.31 18.00 -6.20
N SER A 350 -7.22 18.13 -6.95
CA SER A 350 -7.28 18.67 -8.31
C SER A 350 -8.44 18.04 -9.10
N SER A 351 -9.23 18.90 -9.76
CA SER A 351 -10.27 18.47 -10.69
C SER A 351 -9.63 18.30 -12.06
N LEU A 352 -9.93 17.18 -12.73
CA LEU A 352 -9.60 17.02 -14.14
C LEU A 352 -10.38 18.06 -14.95
N GLN A 353 -9.72 18.65 -15.95
CA GLN A 353 -10.33 19.66 -16.83
C GLN A 353 -9.96 19.42 -18.30
N GLY A 354 -10.73 20.02 -19.21
CA GLY A 354 -10.45 20.00 -20.64
C GLY A 354 -10.23 18.60 -21.21
N THR A 355 -9.11 18.41 -21.90
CA THR A 355 -8.74 17.14 -22.54
C THR A 355 -8.54 16.00 -21.56
N GLN A 356 -8.04 16.27 -20.35
CA GLN A 356 -7.86 15.25 -19.30
C GLN A 356 -9.21 14.72 -18.82
N LEU A 357 -10.18 15.62 -18.59
CA LEU A 357 -11.53 15.22 -18.21
C LEU A 357 -12.20 14.39 -19.32
N ALA A 358 -12.02 14.77 -20.59
CA ALA A 358 -12.55 14.01 -21.71
C ALA A 358 -11.94 12.59 -21.82
N ALA A 359 -10.63 12.47 -21.61
CA ALA A 359 -9.94 11.17 -21.58
C ALA A 359 -10.44 10.31 -20.40
N PHE A 360 -10.55 10.91 -19.22
CA PHE A 360 -11.07 10.26 -18.02
C PHE A 360 -12.50 9.74 -18.22
N LYS A 361 -13.41 10.54 -18.79
CA LYS A 361 -14.79 10.11 -19.06
C LYS A 361 -14.87 8.91 -20.02
N LYS A 362 -13.95 8.81 -20.99
CA LYS A 362 -13.86 7.62 -21.86
C LYS A 362 -13.41 6.39 -21.08
N GLN A 363 -12.44 6.56 -20.19
CA GLN A 363 -11.95 5.49 -19.32
C GLN A 363 -13.01 5.02 -18.32
N VAL A 364 -13.76 5.93 -17.70
CA VAL A 364 -14.92 5.63 -16.85
C VAL A 364 -15.91 4.73 -17.60
N ALA A 365 -16.32 5.14 -18.80
CA ALA A 365 -17.25 4.36 -19.61
C ALA A 365 -16.70 2.97 -20.01
N GLN A 366 -15.38 2.84 -20.19
CA GLN A 366 -14.74 1.55 -20.45
C GLN A 366 -14.77 0.66 -19.20
N ILE A 367 -14.39 1.21 -18.06
CA ILE A 367 -14.36 0.50 -16.77
C ILE A 367 -15.75 0.05 -16.37
N ASP A 368 -16.77 0.90 -16.52
CA ASP A 368 -18.16 0.54 -16.22
C ASP A 368 -18.63 -0.65 -17.08
N ARG A 369 -18.27 -0.66 -18.37
CA ARG A 369 -18.57 -1.80 -19.26
C ARG A 369 -17.84 -3.08 -18.83
N GLN A 370 -16.56 -2.97 -18.45
CA GLN A 370 -15.75 -4.11 -17.99
C GLN A 370 -16.29 -4.68 -16.67
N TYR A 371 -16.62 -3.82 -15.71
CA TYR A 371 -17.22 -4.23 -14.45
C TYR A 371 -18.56 -4.93 -14.71
N ALA A 372 -19.44 -4.31 -15.50
CA ALA A 372 -20.76 -4.86 -15.77
C ALA A 372 -20.75 -6.19 -16.54
N SER A 373 -19.75 -6.45 -17.39
CA SER A 373 -19.61 -7.73 -18.08
C SER A 373 -19.10 -8.82 -17.14
N LEU A 374 -18.11 -8.50 -16.31
CA LEU A 374 -17.48 -9.45 -15.40
C LEU A 374 -18.37 -9.77 -14.19
N SER A 375 -19.08 -8.78 -13.62
CA SER A 375 -19.96 -8.97 -12.46
C SER A 375 -21.19 -9.81 -12.79
N ARG A 376 -21.72 -9.70 -14.02
CA ARG A 376 -22.80 -10.58 -14.53
C ARG A 376 -22.33 -12.01 -14.81
N GLY A 377 -21.06 -12.19 -15.19
CA GLY A 377 -20.45 -13.49 -15.48
C GLY A 377 -20.24 -14.38 -14.26
N VAL A 378 -20.20 -13.82 -13.05
CA VAL A 378 -20.03 -14.58 -11.79
C VAL A 378 -21.24 -15.48 -11.46
N LYS A 379 -22.38 -15.30 -12.13
CA LYS A 379 -23.57 -16.16 -11.92
C LYS A 379 -23.54 -17.52 -12.64
N TYR A 380 -22.58 -17.81 -13.53
CA TYR A 380 -22.60 -19.04 -14.35
C TYR A 380 -21.42 -19.99 -14.16
N ALA A 381 -20.49 -19.72 -13.25
CA ALA A 381 -19.43 -20.67 -12.91
C ALA A 381 -19.69 -21.31 -11.54
N ALA A 382 -20.85 -21.98 -11.38
CA ALA A 382 -21.12 -22.86 -10.26
C ALA A 382 -21.61 -24.21 -10.78
N HIS A 383 -20.78 -25.23 -10.53
CA HIS A 383 -21.03 -26.67 -10.62
C HIS A 383 -21.38 -27.28 -11.99
N GLN A 384 -20.35 -27.83 -12.64
CA GLN A 384 -20.47 -29.16 -13.23
C GLN A 384 -19.68 -30.14 -12.36
N ASP A 385 -20.37 -30.74 -11.39
CA ASP A 385 -20.05 -32.11 -10.95
C ASP A 385 -21.04 -33.03 -11.67
N PRO A 386 -20.58 -33.94 -12.53
CA PRO A 386 -21.35 -35.11 -12.89
C PRO A 386 -20.71 -36.32 -12.21
N THR A 387 -21.11 -36.59 -10.97
CA THR A 387 -21.06 -37.97 -10.47
C THR A 387 -22.43 -38.40 -9.98
N ALA A 388 -22.78 -39.63 -10.38
CA ALA A 388 -23.91 -40.45 -9.98
C ALA A 388 -25.27 -40.23 -10.68
N SER A 389 -25.43 -40.84 -11.85
CA SER A 389 -26.65 -41.59 -12.15
C SER A 389 -26.30 -43.08 -12.23
N GLY A 390 -26.63 -43.79 -11.15
CA GLY A 390 -26.63 -45.25 -11.14
C GLY A 390 -27.72 -45.77 -12.07
N THR A 391 -27.35 -46.72 -12.93
CA THR A 391 -28.30 -47.54 -13.69
C THR A 391 -28.58 -48.82 -12.90
N PRO A 392 -29.84 -49.20 -12.65
CA PRO A 392 -30.16 -50.56 -12.25
C PRO A 392 -30.34 -51.41 -13.50
N TYR A 393 -29.53 -52.46 -13.67
CA TYR A 393 -29.85 -53.53 -14.62
C TYR A 393 -30.64 -54.63 -13.91
N ARG A 394 -31.78 -54.97 -14.51
CA ARG A 394 -32.66 -56.10 -14.19
C ARG A 394 -32.11 -57.41 -14.79
N ASN A 395 -32.42 -58.49 -14.10
CA ASN A 395 -32.56 -59.90 -14.50
C ASN A 395 -32.38 -60.25 -15.98
N GLU A 396 -31.49 -61.21 -16.26
CA GLU A 396 -31.82 -62.59 -16.66
C GLU A 396 -30.79 -63.56 -16.06
#